data_AF-A0A1I5QE17-F1
#
_entry.id   AF-A0A1I5QE17-F1
#
_cell.length_a   1.000
_cell.length_b   1.000
_cell.length_c   1.000
_cell.angle_alpha   90.00
_cell.angle_beta   90.00
_cell.angle_gamma   90.00
#
_symmetry.space_group_name_H-M   'P 1'
#
loop_
_entity.id
_entity.type
_entity.pdbx_description
1 polymer ?
#
loop_
_entity_poly.entity_id
_entity_poly.type
_entity_poly.pdbx_seq_one_letter_code
_entity_poly.pdbx_strand_id
1 'polypeptide(L)'
;MLKAVKEKVAKQDSCRVERAAGRIENPVEKEKQTARFRNKEEEKWNHFLHQEIETYLYTIHPSFLLHPDAMRALHNRLLARSKGRRLVSLHVTSEVNLALDFYQSDLTFFLEYLEKKGFQLSGNEERLMKAMQNKLSENNYYIYFERFGDFAADAVTLEKALLDYLETAGSQNKYGSGRMDFLVKYLINKELLNPEVNHKKMRKLVKSLERRYAGSRKTGRPDREMSQIS
;
A
#
# COMPACT_ATOMS: atom_id res chain seq x y z
N MET A 1 -40.20 59.07 37.95
CA MET A 1 -39.49 58.95 36.66
C MET A 1 -38.41 57.85 36.64
N LEU A 2 -37.70 57.56 37.73
CA LEU A 2 -36.62 56.54 37.76
C LEU A 2 -37.07 55.08 37.51
N LYS A 3 -38.31 54.69 37.89
CA LYS A 3 -38.83 53.32 37.67
C LYS A 3 -39.02 52.99 36.17
N ALA A 4 -39.56 53.92 35.39
CA ALA A 4 -39.83 53.71 33.97
C ALA A 4 -38.53 53.59 33.13
N VAL A 5 -37.45 54.24 33.56
CA VAL A 5 -36.13 54.13 32.92
C VAL A 5 -35.52 52.76 33.20
N LYS A 6 -35.62 52.25 34.44
CA LYS A 6 -35.13 50.92 34.81
C LYS A 6 -35.85 49.80 34.04
N GLU A 7 -37.16 49.90 33.85
CA GLU A 7 -37.93 48.91 33.07
C GLU A 7 -37.59 48.93 31.58
N LYS A 8 -37.31 50.11 31.00
CA LYS A 8 -36.85 50.21 29.61
C LYS A 8 -35.47 49.58 29.41
N VAL A 9 -34.53 49.82 30.33
CA VAL A 9 -33.18 49.23 30.27
C VAL A 9 -33.26 47.70 30.44
N ALA A 10 -34.04 47.21 31.41
CA ALA A 10 -34.23 45.78 31.62
C ALA A 10 -34.86 45.08 30.39
N LYS A 11 -35.85 45.70 29.74
CA LYS A 11 -36.41 45.18 28.47
C LYS A 11 -35.39 45.18 27.34
N GLN A 12 -34.57 46.23 27.23
CA GLN A 12 -33.54 46.34 26.19
C GLN A 12 -32.42 45.31 26.37
N ASP A 13 -32.05 45.01 27.61
CA ASP A 13 -31.08 43.97 27.94
C ASP A 13 -31.66 42.56 27.70
N SER A 14 -32.93 42.31 28.05
CA SER A 14 -33.57 41.02 27.75
C SER A 14 -33.63 40.73 26.24
N CYS A 15 -33.96 41.74 25.42
CA CYS A 15 -34.03 41.60 23.97
C CYS A 15 -32.65 41.42 23.32
N ARG A 16 -31.59 41.96 23.95
CA ARG A 16 -30.19 41.72 23.54
C ARG A 16 -29.74 40.31 23.89
N VAL A 17 -30.12 39.79 25.05
CA VAL A 17 -29.83 38.41 25.48
C VAL A 17 -30.57 37.40 24.61
N GLU A 18 -31.83 37.64 24.25
CA GLU A 18 -32.59 36.77 23.33
C GLU A 18 -32.02 36.77 21.90
N ARG A 19 -31.59 37.94 21.38
CA ARG A 19 -30.92 38.03 20.07
C ARG A 19 -29.52 37.40 20.08
N ALA A 20 -28.84 37.38 21.23
CA ALA A 20 -27.56 36.68 21.39
C ALA A 20 -27.75 35.16 21.55
N ALA A 21 -28.80 34.72 22.25
CA ALA A 21 -29.15 33.32 22.43
C ALA A 21 -29.62 32.65 21.13
N GLY A 22 -30.31 33.38 20.25
CA GLY A 22 -30.72 32.89 18.92
C GLY A 22 -29.60 32.75 17.88
N ARG A 23 -28.36 33.15 18.20
CA ARG A 23 -27.17 33.03 17.32
C ARG A 23 -26.17 31.97 17.76
N ILE A 24 -26.45 31.24 18.83
CA ILE A 24 -25.63 30.10 19.25
C ILE A 24 -26.03 28.91 18.37
N GLU A 25 -25.67 28.94 17.09
CA GLU A 25 -25.49 27.69 16.35
C GLU A 25 -24.43 26.90 17.11
N ASN A 26 -24.82 25.77 17.69
CA ASN A 26 -23.96 24.93 18.49
C ASN A 26 -22.66 24.67 17.72
N PRO A 27 -21.49 25.15 18.18
CA PRO A 27 -20.21 24.93 17.50
C PRO A 27 -19.96 23.44 17.24
N VAL A 28 -20.44 22.59 18.15
CA VAL A 28 -20.44 21.13 18.08
C VAL A 28 -21.26 20.58 16.90
N GLU A 29 -22.39 21.20 16.55
CA GLU A 29 -23.22 20.77 15.41
C GLU A 29 -22.58 21.18 14.08
N LYS A 30 -21.98 22.37 14.00
CA LYS A 30 -21.18 22.79 12.84
C LYS A 30 -19.94 21.93 12.64
N GLU A 31 -19.24 21.57 13.71
CA GLU A 31 -18.10 20.64 13.66
C GLU A 31 -18.53 19.25 13.19
N LYS A 32 -19.64 18.73 13.72
CA LYS A 32 -20.19 17.44 13.27
C LYS A 32 -20.60 17.47 11.80
N GLN A 33 -21.23 18.55 11.36
CA GLN A 33 -21.68 18.68 9.98
C GLN A 33 -20.50 18.84 9.02
N THR A 34 -19.50 19.66 9.35
CA THR A 34 -18.26 19.80 8.56
C THR A 34 -17.45 18.50 8.53
N ALA A 35 -17.36 17.77 9.63
CA ALA A 35 -16.74 16.45 9.67
C ALA A 35 -17.47 15.44 8.76
N ARG A 36 -18.81 15.42 8.78
CA ARG A 36 -19.61 14.57 7.88
C ARG A 36 -19.41 14.90 6.41
N PHE A 37 -19.32 16.19 6.06
CA PHE A 37 -19.05 16.61 4.68
C PHE A 37 -17.65 16.18 4.24
N ARG A 38 -16.63 16.40 5.08
CA ARG A 38 -15.26 15.95 4.81
C ARG A 38 -15.19 14.45 4.60
N ASN A 39 -15.81 13.65 5.48
CA ASN A 39 -15.80 12.19 5.35
C ASN A 39 -16.44 11.74 4.02
N LYS A 40 -17.56 12.34 3.61
CA LYS A 40 -18.20 12.01 2.32
C LYS A 40 -17.33 12.38 1.12
N GLU A 41 -16.63 13.51 1.18
CA GLU A 41 -15.68 13.88 0.13
C GLU A 41 -14.48 12.93 0.10
N GLU A 42 -13.96 12.53 1.26
CA GLU A 42 -12.86 11.56 1.34
C GLU A 42 -13.26 10.20 0.80
N GLU A 43 -14.44 9.69 1.15
CA GLU A 43 -14.99 8.44 0.60
C GLU A 43 -15.12 8.51 -0.92
N LYS A 44 -15.65 9.63 -1.43
CA LYS A 44 -15.76 9.86 -2.88
C LYS A 44 -14.39 9.82 -3.57
N TRP A 45 -13.40 10.51 -3.02
CA TRP A 45 -12.05 10.54 -3.58
C TRP A 45 -11.35 9.19 -3.47
N ASN A 46 -11.53 8.47 -2.37
CA ASN A 46 -11.00 7.12 -2.22
C ASN A 46 -11.61 6.19 -3.27
N HIS A 47 -12.94 6.21 -3.43
CA HIS A 47 -13.62 5.40 -4.44
C HIS A 47 -13.13 5.70 -5.86
N PHE A 48 -13.05 6.99 -6.22
CA PHE A 48 -12.50 7.44 -7.50
C PHE A 48 -11.06 6.96 -7.70
N LEU A 49 -10.18 7.16 -6.72
CA LEU A 49 -8.79 6.72 -6.80
C LEU A 49 -8.69 5.21 -7.00
N HIS A 50 -9.45 4.42 -6.23
CA HIS A 50 -9.42 2.96 -6.35
C HIS A 50 -9.80 2.49 -7.76
N GLN A 51 -10.81 3.09 -8.39
CA GLN A 51 -11.23 2.74 -9.75
C GLN A 51 -10.19 3.09 -10.81
N GLU A 52 -9.65 4.31 -10.77
CA GLU A 52 -8.68 4.76 -11.77
C GLU A 52 -7.33 4.02 -11.60
N ILE A 53 -6.90 3.80 -10.36
CA ILE A 53 -5.69 3.02 -10.04
C ILE A 53 -5.84 1.57 -10.49
N GLU A 54 -7.00 0.95 -10.29
CA GLU A 54 -7.25 -0.41 -10.75
C GLU A 54 -7.05 -0.55 -12.25
N THR A 55 -7.69 0.32 -13.01
CA THR A 55 -7.62 0.36 -14.47
C THR A 55 -6.18 0.59 -14.96
N TYR A 56 -5.49 1.54 -14.32
CA TYR A 56 -4.11 1.86 -14.64
C TYR A 56 -3.17 0.67 -14.36
N LEU A 57 -3.24 0.09 -13.17
CA LEU A 57 -2.36 -1.00 -12.74
C LEU A 57 -2.59 -2.29 -13.51
N TYR A 58 -3.80 -2.55 -13.99
CA TYR A 58 -4.09 -3.69 -14.87
C TYR A 58 -3.26 -3.65 -16.17
N THR A 59 -2.95 -2.44 -16.66
CA THR A 59 -2.23 -2.25 -17.92
C THR A 59 -0.71 -2.41 -17.77
N ILE A 60 -0.12 -1.86 -16.71
CA ILE A 60 1.34 -1.73 -16.59
C ILE A 60 1.99 -2.63 -15.52
N HIS A 61 1.22 -3.14 -14.55
CA HIS A 61 1.63 -3.99 -13.42
C HIS A 61 3.08 -3.80 -12.89
N PRO A 62 3.43 -2.64 -12.32
CA PRO A 62 4.80 -2.28 -11.92
C PRO A 62 5.22 -2.95 -10.60
N SER A 63 5.31 -4.29 -10.56
CA SER A 63 5.55 -5.07 -9.33
C SER A 63 6.85 -4.75 -8.57
N PHE A 64 7.81 -4.05 -9.19
CA PHE A 64 9.00 -3.55 -8.49
C PHE A 64 8.66 -2.49 -7.43
N LEU A 65 7.54 -1.77 -7.56
CA LEU A 65 7.04 -0.81 -6.57
C LEU A 65 6.64 -1.48 -5.26
N LEU A 66 6.41 -2.79 -5.23
CA LEU A 66 6.21 -3.55 -3.99
C LEU A 66 7.50 -3.65 -3.15
N HIS A 67 8.63 -3.18 -3.68
CA HIS A 67 9.85 -2.98 -2.89
C HIS A 67 9.73 -1.71 -2.03
N PRO A 68 9.97 -1.78 -0.70
CA PRO A 68 9.82 -0.62 0.19
C PRO A 68 10.64 0.60 -0.23
N ASP A 69 11.85 0.38 -0.74
CA ASP A 69 12.72 1.48 -1.16
C ASP A 69 12.27 2.13 -2.48
N ALA A 70 11.70 1.36 -3.41
CA ALA A 70 11.11 1.90 -4.63
C ALA A 70 9.88 2.75 -4.31
N MET A 71 8.98 2.20 -3.48
CA MET A 71 7.78 2.89 -2.99
C MET A 71 8.14 4.20 -2.28
N ARG A 72 9.15 4.18 -1.40
CA ARG A 72 9.63 5.38 -0.68
C ARG A 72 10.23 6.40 -1.63
N ALA A 73 11.06 5.98 -2.59
CA ALA A 73 11.65 6.88 -3.57
C ALA A 73 10.57 7.58 -4.41
N LEU A 74 9.56 6.82 -4.84
CA LEU A 74 8.45 7.38 -5.59
C LEU A 74 7.61 8.36 -4.76
N HIS A 75 7.27 8.00 -3.52
CA HIS A 75 6.56 8.89 -2.61
C HIS A 75 7.32 10.21 -2.37
N ASN A 76 8.63 10.12 -2.11
CA ASN A 76 9.47 11.31 -1.95
C ASN A 76 9.49 12.18 -3.21
N ARG A 77 9.46 11.55 -4.39
CA ARG A 77 9.40 12.27 -5.67
C ARG A 77 8.09 13.04 -5.83
N LEU A 78 6.95 12.44 -5.47
CA LEU A 78 5.66 13.12 -5.48
C LEU A 78 5.61 14.30 -4.50
N LEU A 79 6.11 14.10 -3.28
CA LEU A 79 6.21 15.17 -2.29
C LEU A 79 7.13 16.32 -2.75
N ALA A 80 8.19 16.01 -3.48
CA ALA A 80 9.06 17.03 -4.04
C ALA A 80 8.35 17.81 -5.16
N ARG A 81 7.63 17.12 -6.05
CA ARG A 81 6.80 17.73 -7.10
C ARG A 81 5.79 18.72 -6.51
N SER A 82 5.01 18.30 -5.51
CA SER A 82 3.99 19.17 -4.91
C SER A 82 4.57 20.38 -4.20
N LYS A 83 5.80 20.26 -3.67
CA LYS A 83 6.54 21.38 -3.06
C LYS A 83 7.33 22.22 -4.07
N GLY A 84 7.26 21.93 -5.37
CA GLY A 84 8.04 22.61 -6.42
C GLY A 84 9.55 22.38 -6.31
N ARG A 85 9.99 21.32 -5.62
CA ARG A 85 11.40 21.01 -5.37
C ARG A 85 11.89 19.92 -6.31
N ARG A 86 13.17 19.99 -6.71
CA ARG A 86 13.87 18.87 -7.34
C ARG A 86 14.44 17.96 -6.26
N LEU A 87 14.12 16.67 -6.33
CA LEU A 87 14.70 15.66 -5.45
C LEU A 87 16.03 15.17 -6.02
N VAL A 88 17.09 15.17 -5.20
CA VAL A 88 18.36 14.50 -5.49
C VAL A 88 18.50 13.35 -4.49
N SER A 89 18.46 12.10 -4.95
CA SER A 89 18.69 10.93 -4.09
C SER A 89 20.18 10.58 -4.11
N LEU A 90 20.82 10.51 -2.94
CA LEU A 90 22.22 10.10 -2.79
C LEU A 90 22.41 8.57 -2.80
N HIS A 91 21.34 7.80 -2.60
CA HIS A 91 21.38 6.34 -2.60
C HIS A 91 20.49 5.81 -3.72
N VAL A 92 21.13 5.23 -4.72
CA VAL A 92 20.49 4.76 -5.94
C VAL A 92 20.66 3.25 -6.03
N THR A 93 19.62 2.50 -5.64
CA THR A 93 19.54 1.07 -5.95
C THR A 93 18.86 0.88 -7.30
N SER A 94 18.96 -0.33 -7.88
CA SER A 94 18.24 -0.69 -9.10
C SER A 94 16.74 -0.41 -9.00
N GLU A 95 16.12 -0.74 -7.87
CA GLU A 95 14.70 -0.55 -7.61
C GLU A 95 14.32 0.93 -7.47
N VAL A 96 15.23 1.77 -6.94
CA VAL A 96 15.04 3.22 -6.88
C VAL A 96 15.12 3.83 -8.27
N ASN A 97 16.06 3.40 -9.11
CA ASN A 97 16.12 3.85 -10.51
C ASN A 97 14.86 3.51 -11.28
N LEU A 98 14.39 2.26 -11.19
CA LEU A 98 13.14 1.86 -11.83
C LEU A 98 11.95 2.72 -11.38
N ALA A 99 11.90 3.11 -10.10
CA ALA A 99 10.85 4.00 -9.59
C ALA A 99 10.95 5.43 -10.16
N LEU A 100 12.16 5.94 -10.36
CA LEU A 100 12.38 7.26 -10.95
C LEU A 100 12.08 7.26 -12.45
N ASP A 101 12.48 6.22 -13.17
CA ASP A 101 12.20 6.05 -14.60
C ASP A 101 10.70 5.89 -14.82
N PHE A 102 10.04 5.02 -14.03
CA PHE A 102 8.59 4.85 -14.03
C PHE A 102 7.83 6.15 -13.73
N TYR A 103 8.36 6.97 -12.82
CA TYR A 103 7.79 8.30 -12.58
C TYR A 103 7.82 9.15 -13.85
N GLN A 104 8.94 9.13 -14.58
CA GLN A 104 9.15 9.97 -15.77
C GLN A 104 8.42 9.44 -17.02
N SER A 105 8.23 8.13 -17.14
CA SER A 105 7.54 7.51 -18.27
C SER A 105 6.03 7.50 -18.07
N ASP A 106 5.52 6.61 -17.23
CA ASP A 106 4.11 6.21 -17.24
C ASP A 106 3.30 6.97 -16.19
N LEU A 107 3.87 7.11 -15.00
CA LEU A 107 3.13 7.68 -13.88
C LEU A 107 2.86 9.17 -14.06
N THR A 108 3.75 9.92 -14.70
CA THR A 108 3.50 11.36 -14.94
C THR A 108 2.21 11.57 -15.74
N PHE A 109 1.96 10.79 -16.80
CA PHE A 109 0.73 10.88 -17.58
C PHE A 109 -0.50 10.48 -16.76
N PHE A 110 -0.39 9.44 -15.92
CA PHE A 110 -1.48 9.06 -15.04
C PHE A 110 -1.82 10.16 -14.03
N LEU A 111 -0.81 10.80 -13.43
CA LEU A 111 -1.02 11.92 -12.51
C LEU A 111 -1.69 13.11 -13.19
N GLU A 112 -1.25 13.47 -14.41
CA GLU A 112 -1.89 14.54 -15.19
C GLU A 112 -3.35 14.19 -15.54
N TYR A 113 -3.63 12.94 -15.83
CA TYR A 113 -4.99 12.47 -16.06
C TYR A 113 -5.87 12.60 -14.80
N LEU A 114 -5.37 12.20 -13.63
CA LEU A 114 -6.09 12.37 -12.37
C LEU A 114 -6.34 13.86 -12.07
N GLU A 115 -5.36 14.72 -12.27
CA GLU A 115 -5.47 16.17 -12.08
C GLU A 115 -6.53 16.78 -13.04
N LYS A 116 -6.57 16.34 -14.30
CA LYS A 116 -7.62 16.74 -15.26
C LYS A 116 -9.02 16.30 -14.84
N LYS A 117 -9.14 15.21 -14.09
CA LYS A 117 -10.39 14.73 -13.49
C LYS A 117 -10.75 15.44 -12.17
N GLY A 118 -9.93 16.40 -11.75
CA GLY A 118 -10.16 17.23 -10.57
C GLY A 118 -9.51 16.72 -9.29
N PHE A 119 -8.73 15.64 -9.35
CA PHE A 119 -8.00 15.15 -8.17
C PHE A 119 -6.81 16.05 -7.85
N GLN A 120 -6.75 16.56 -6.62
CA GLN A 120 -5.64 17.39 -6.17
C GLN A 120 -4.52 16.52 -5.56
N LEU A 121 -3.40 16.37 -6.28
CA LEU A 121 -2.26 15.59 -5.79
C LEU A 121 -1.61 16.20 -4.53
N SER A 122 -1.48 17.52 -4.49
CA SER A 122 -0.85 18.23 -3.37
C SER A 122 -1.61 17.99 -2.07
N GLY A 123 -0.95 17.39 -1.07
CA GLY A 123 -1.56 17.01 0.21
C GLY A 123 -2.28 15.67 0.20
N ASN A 124 -2.37 14.99 -0.95
CA ASN A 124 -2.95 13.66 -1.10
C ASN A 124 -1.95 12.62 -1.64
N GLU A 125 -0.64 12.91 -1.58
CA GLU A 125 0.41 12.03 -2.11
C GLU A 125 0.42 10.69 -1.36
N GLU A 126 0.37 10.74 -0.02
CA GLU A 126 0.33 9.52 0.80
C GLU A 126 -0.93 8.69 0.52
N ARG A 127 -2.08 9.36 0.33
CA ARG A 127 -3.35 8.69 -0.02
C ARG A 127 -3.24 7.97 -1.36
N LEU A 128 -2.74 8.65 -2.39
CA LEU A 128 -2.49 8.06 -3.70
C LEU A 128 -1.53 6.86 -3.61
N MET A 129 -0.40 7.04 -2.92
CA MET A 129 0.63 6.01 -2.81
C MET A 129 0.13 4.77 -2.05
N LYS A 130 -0.62 4.94 -0.95
CA LYS A 130 -1.23 3.82 -0.22
C LYS A 130 -2.25 3.08 -1.08
N ALA A 131 -3.15 3.81 -1.75
CA ALA A 131 -4.15 3.20 -2.62
C ALA A 131 -3.48 2.41 -3.76
N MET A 132 -2.43 2.97 -4.38
CA MET A 132 -1.66 2.33 -5.43
C MET A 132 -0.91 1.09 -4.94
N GLN A 133 -0.25 1.17 -3.78
CA GLN A 133 0.46 0.04 -3.20
C GLN A 133 -0.48 -1.11 -2.84
N ASN A 134 -1.61 -0.80 -2.20
CA ASN A 134 -2.59 -1.82 -1.80
C ASN A 134 -3.14 -2.54 -3.02
N LYS A 135 -3.63 -1.77 -4.01
CA LYS A 135 -4.22 -2.33 -5.23
C LYS A 135 -3.21 -3.11 -6.07
N LEU A 136 -1.97 -2.61 -6.17
CA LEU A 136 -0.89 -3.33 -6.86
C LEU A 136 -0.61 -4.66 -6.17
N SER A 137 -0.55 -4.67 -4.84
CA SER A 137 -0.26 -5.88 -4.07
C SER A 137 -1.41 -6.88 -4.10
N GLU A 138 -2.67 -6.42 -4.18
CA GLU A 138 -3.84 -7.27 -4.44
C GLU A 138 -3.77 -7.90 -5.83
N ASN A 139 -3.63 -7.10 -6.89
CA ASN A 139 -3.50 -7.59 -8.27
C ASN A 139 -2.32 -8.56 -8.40
N ASN A 140 -1.21 -8.24 -7.76
CA ASN A 140 -0.02 -9.08 -7.73
C ASN A 140 -0.28 -10.44 -7.06
N TYR A 141 -1.09 -10.46 -6.00
CA TYR A 141 -1.49 -11.71 -5.37
C TYR A 141 -2.29 -12.59 -6.33
N TYR A 142 -3.32 -12.03 -6.97
CA TYR A 142 -4.15 -12.78 -7.93
C TYR A 142 -3.33 -13.30 -9.11
N ILE A 143 -2.50 -12.46 -9.74
CA ILE A 143 -1.67 -12.85 -10.89
C ILE A 143 -0.74 -14.02 -10.53
N TYR A 144 -0.09 -13.98 -9.37
CA TYR A 144 0.82 -15.06 -8.97
C TYR A 144 0.08 -16.29 -8.45
N PHE A 145 -1.10 -16.12 -7.84
CA PHE A 145 -1.95 -17.24 -7.46
C PHE A 145 -2.48 -17.98 -8.69
N GLU A 146 -2.94 -17.27 -9.72
CA GLU A 146 -3.33 -17.89 -11.01
C GLU A 146 -2.16 -18.61 -11.66
N ARG A 147 -0.95 -18.06 -11.55
CA ARG A 147 0.26 -18.63 -12.17
C ARG A 147 0.80 -19.86 -11.43
N PHE A 148 0.80 -19.83 -10.10
CA PHE A 148 1.44 -20.87 -9.27
C PHE A 148 0.44 -21.83 -8.64
N GLY A 149 -0.84 -21.46 -8.58
CA GLY A 149 -1.88 -22.19 -7.85
C GLY A 149 -1.62 -22.24 -6.34
N ASP A 150 -2.31 -23.18 -5.70
CA ASP A 150 -2.06 -23.57 -4.31
C ASP A 150 -0.84 -24.51 -4.23
N PHE A 151 0.35 -23.98 -4.58
CA PHE A 151 1.59 -24.76 -4.68
C PHE A 151 2.03 -25.44 -3.37
N ALA A 152 1.43 -25.05 -2.25
CA ALA A 152 1.74 -25.56 -0.92
C ALA A 152 0.48 -26.06 -0.20
N ALA A 153 -0.45 -26.65 -0.94
CA ALA A 153 -1.72 -27.17 -0.41
C ALA A 153 -1.52 -28.11 0.79
N ASP A 154 -0.52 -28.99 0.70
CA ASP A 154 -0.20 -30.01 1.70
C ASP A 154 0.94 -29.62 2.66
N ALA A 155 1.43 -28.38 2.59
CA ALA A 155 2.58 -27.96 3.38
C ALA A 155 2.18 -27.70 4.84
N VAL A 156 2.64 -28.58 5.74
CA VAL A 156 2.45 -28.43 7.19
C VAL A 156 3.48 -27.48 7.82
N THR A 157 4.62 -27.27 7.17
CA THR A 157 5.71 -26.43 7.69
C THR A 157 6.09 -25.34 6.70
N LEU A 158 6.56 -24.21 7.24
CA LEU A 158 7.13 -23.12 6.45
C LEU A 158 8.27 -23.60 5.56
N GLU A 159 9.13 -24.49 6.05
CA GLU A 159 10.24 -25.02 5.27
C GLU A 159 9.75 -25.77 4.02
N LYS A 160 8.77 -26.66 4.17
CA LYS A 160 8.18 -27.40 3.05
C LYS A 160 7.56 -26.45 2.02
N ALA A 161 6.74 -25.50 2.46
CA ALA A 161 6.12 -24.51 1.56
C ALA A 161 7.17 -23.69 0.79
N LEU A 162 8.28 -23.31 1.43
CA LEU A 162 9.35 -22.56 0.76
C LEU A 162 10.12 -23.41 -0.27
N LEU A 163 10.21 -24.73 -0.09
CA LEU A 163 10.78 -25.64 -1.09
C LEU A 163 9.85 -25.80 -2.29
N ASP A 164 8.56 -26.03 -2.02
CA ASP A 164 7.55 -26.16 -3.07
C ASP A 164 7.46 -24.87 -3.91
N TYR A 165 7.61 -23.72 -3.25
CA TYR A 165 7.79 -22.44 -3.92
C TYR A 165 9.04 -22.41 -4.82
N LEU A 166 10.20 -22.84 -4.33
CA LEU A 166 11.44 -22.82 -5.11
C LEU A 166 11.38 -23.72 -6.34
N GLU A 167 10.67 -24.85 -6.24
CA GLU A 167 10.40 -25.76 -7.35
C GLU A 167 9.42 -25.13 -8.36
N THR A 168 8.34 -24.51 -7.88
CA THR A 168 7.30 -23.89 -8.71
C THR A 168 7.78 -22.60 -9.40
N ALA A 169 8.52 -21.75 -8.69
CA ALA A 169 8.98 -20.45 -9.20
C ALA A 169 10.13 -20.58 -10.22
N GLY A 170 10.81 -21.73 -10.24
CA GLY A 170 11.92 -22.01 -11.15
C GLY A 170 13.16 -21.13 -10.93
N SER A 171 13.97 -20.96 -11.98
CA SER A 171 15.26 -20.26 -11.90
C SER A 171 15.17 -18.75 -12.14
N GLN A 172 14.25 -18.29 -12.99
CA GLN A 172 14.22 -16.90 -13.45
C GLN A 172 13.50 -15.96 -12.47
N ASN A 173 14.22 -14.95 -11.98
CA ASN A 173 13.70 -13.84 -11.17
C ASN A 173 12.86 -14.28 -9.94
N LYS A 174 13.14 -15.45 -9.36
CA LYS A 174 12.41 -15.98 -8.18
C LYS A 174 12.52 -15.10 -6.93
N TYR A 175 13.41 -14.11 -6.92
CA TYR A 175 13.58 -13.15 -5.83
C TYR A 175 12.97 -11.78 -6.11
N GLY A 176 12.33 -11.59 -7.26
CA GLY A 176 11.72 -10.32 -7.66
C GLY A 176 10.72 -9.82 -6.63
N SER A 177 10.61 -8.50 -6.50
CA SER A 177 9.80 -7.85 -5.46
C SER A 177 8.35 -8.33 -5.45
N GLY A 178 7.71 -8.44 -6.63
CA GLY A 178 6.35 -8.98 -6.75
C GLY A 178 6.21 -10.43 -6.28
N ARG A 179 7.20 -11.29 -6.58
CA ARG A 179 7.15 -12.68 -6.10
C ARG A 179 7.34 -12.81 -4.60
N MET A 180 8.20 -11.96 -4.01
CA MET A 180 8.40 -11.94 -2.56
C MET A 180 7.16 -11.38 -1.84
N ASP A 181 6.51 -10.37 -2.41
CA ASP A 181 5.24 -9.83 -1.91
C ASP A 181 4.14 -10.90 -1.91
N PHE A 182 3.96 -11.57 -3.05
CA PHE A 182 3.04 -12.70 -3.15
C PHE A 182 3.35 -13.79 -2.12
N LEU A 183 4.61 -14.23 -2.04
CA LEU A 183 5.01 -15.32 -1.16
C LEU A 183 4.75 -14.99 0.33
N VAL A 184 5.05 -13.76 0.76
CA VAL A 184 4.77 -13.32 2.13
C VAL A 184 3.27 -13.39 2.41
N LYS A 185 2.45 -12.78 1.55
CA LYS A 185 0.98 -12.76 1.73
C LYS A 185 0.39 -14.16 1.69
N TYR A 186 0.82 -14.98 0.75
CA TYR A 186 0.35 -16.35 0.60
C TYR A 186 0.63 -17.18 1.86
N LEU A 187 1.85 -17.11 2.40
CA LEU A 187 2.21 -17.89 3.59
C LEU A 187 1.57 -17.36 4.86
N ILE A 188 1.30 -16.04 4.95
CA ILE A 188 0.50 -15.48 6.04
C ILE A 188 -0.93 -16.01 5.97
N ASN A 189 -1.55 -16.00 4.78
CA ASN A 189 -2.91 -16.52 4.59
C ASN A 189 -3.01 -18.02 4.87
N LYS A 190 -1.92 -18.78 4.69
CA LYS A 190 -1.80 -20.20 5.05
C LYS A 190 -1.42 -20.43 6.51
N GLU A 191 -1.29 -19.37 7.31
CA GLU A 191 -0.87 -19.43 8.73
C GLU A 191 0.52 -20.05 8.95
N LEU A 192 1.35 -20.11 7.91
CA LEU A 192 2.72 -20.65 7.95
C LEU A 192 3.76 -19.57 8.26
N LEU A 193 3.39 -18.30 8.23
CA LEU A 193 4.28 -17.16 8.41
C LEU A 193 3.69 -16.12 9.36
N ASN A 194 4.52 -15.62 10.27
CA ASN A 194 4.15 -14.49 11.13
C ASN A 194 3.97 -13.19 10.28
N PRO A 195 2.88 -12.43 10.47
CA PRO A 195 2.62 -11.16 9.78
C PRO A 195 3.75 -10.10 9.86
N GLU A 196 4.62 -10.18 10.87
CA GLU A 196 5.75 -9.25 11.04
C GLU A 196 6.93 -9.50 10.07
N VAL A 197 6.86 -10.56 9.25
CA VAL A 197 7.92 -10.89 8.30
C VAL A 197 7.81 -10.00 7.07
N ASN A 198 8.80 -9.13 6.89
CA ASN A 198 8.90 -8.27 5.71
C ASN A 198 9.61 -8.93 4.52
N HIS A 199 9.53 -8.30 3.35
CA HIS A 199 10.13 -8.78 2.09
C HIS A 199 11.63 -9.11 2.20
N LYS A 200 12.39 -8.30 2.95
CA LYS A 200 13.84 -8.49 3.11
C LYS A 200 14.15 -9.73 3.95
N LYS A 201 13.39 -9.97 5.02
CA LYS A 201 13.48 -11.18 5.84
C LYS A 201 13.10 -12.41 5.00
N MET A 202 11.97 -12.36 4.27
CA MET A 202 11.54 -13.45 3.40
C MET A 202 12.59 -13.81 2.35
N ARG A 203 13.12 -12.81 1.62
CA ARG A 203 14.18 -13.04 0.61
C ARG A 203 15.41 -13.73 1.22
N LYS A 204 15.81 -13.35 2.44
CA LYS A 204 16.92 -14.00 3.15
C LYS A 204 16.61 -15.46 3.51
N LEU A 205 15.39 -15.74 3.98
CA LEU A 205 14.94 -17.09 4.31
C LEU A 205 14.97 -18.01 3.09
N VAL A 206 14.36 -17.59 1.97
CA VAL A 206 14.34 -18.36 0.71
C VAL A 206 15.76 -18.63 0.21
N LYS A 207 16.65 -17.61 0.21
CA LYS A 207 18.05 -17.78 -0.22
C LYS A 207 18.84 -18.73 0.69
N SER A 208 18.63 -18.64 2.00
CA SER A 208 19.29 -19.53 2.96
C SER A 208 18.87 -20.97 2.73
N LEU A 209 17.57 -21.20 2.54
CA LEU A 209 17.01 -22.51 2.26
C LEU A 209 17.54 -23.09 0.94
N GLU A 210 17.50 -22.32 -0.14
CA GLU A 210 18.02 -22.77 -1.44
C GLU A 210 19.49 -23.18 -1.35
N ARG A 211 20.33 -22.42 -0.64
CA ARG A 211 21.75 -22.78 -0.44
C ARG A 211 21.93 -24.07 0.32
N ARG A 212 21.15 -24.30 1.39
CA ARG A 212 21.20 -25.54 2.18
C ARG A 212 20.84 -26.75 1.31
N TYR A 213 19.79 -26.63 0.50
CA TYR A 213 19.33 -27.71 -0.37
C TYR A 213 20.22 -27.93 -1.62
N ALA A 214 20.81 -26.87 -2.17
CA ALA A 214 21.82 -26.99 -3.21
C ALA A 214 23.10 -27.67 -2.69
N GLY A 215 23.46 -27.42 -1.42
CA GLY A 215 24.57 -28.08 -0.74
C GLY A 215 24.31 -29.57 -0.52
N SER A 216 23.13 -29.93 0.00
CA SER A 216 22.77 -31.34 0.25
C SER A 216 22.68 -32.18 -1.03
N ARG A 217 22.19 -31.63 -2.15
CA ARG A 217 22.20 -32.31 -3.46
C ARG A 217 23.62 -32.56 -4.00
N LYS A 218 24.60 -31.71 -3.65
CA LYS A 218 26.00 -31.89 -4.08
C LYS A 218 26.76 -32.89 -3.19
N THR A 219 26.35 -33.05 -1.94
CA THR A 219 26.95 -34.00 -0.99
C THR A 219 26.23 -35.35 -0.94
N GLY A 220 25.09 -35.48 -1.61
CA GLY A 220 24.35 -36.73 -1.77
C GLY A 220 25.06 -37.70 -2.70
N ARG A 221 25.78 -38.65 -2.11
CA ARG A 221 25.92 -40.00 -2.67
C ARG A 221 24.52 -40.47 -3.10
N PRO A 222 24.35 -41.05 -4.29
CA PRO A 222 23.06 -41.61 -4.68
C PRO A 222 22.70 -42.70 -3.68
N ASP A 223 21.49 -42.66 -3.12
CA ASP A 223 20.87 -43.75 -2.39
C ASP A 223 20.79 -44.99 -3.30
N ARG A 224 21.89 -45.73 -3.39
CA ARG A 224 21.92 -47.13 -3.76
C ARG A 224 21.70 -47.93 -2.48
N GLU A 225 20.47 -47.95 -1.98
CA GLU A 225 20.03 -48.93 -0.99
C GLU A 225 18.49 -48.97 -0.90
N MET A 226 17.82 -49.09 -2.04
CA MET A 226 16.51 -49.74 -2.13
C MET A 226 16.41 -50.56 -3.42
N SER A 227 17.40 -51.43 -3.61
CA SER A 227 17.27 -52.59 -4.49
C SER A 227 18.12 -53.68 -3.86
N GLN A 228 17.45 -54.76 -3.45
CA GLN A 228 17.99 -55.98 -2.85
C GLN A 228 18.21 -55.93 -1.34
N ILE A 229 17.15 -56.22 -0.57
CA ILE A 229 17.06 -57.49 0.18
C ILE A 229 15.62 -58.00 0.04
N SER A 230 15.55 -59.31 -0.21
CA SER A 230 14.43 -60.20 -0.52
C SER A 230 13.15 -60.04 0.29
#